data_AF-A0A533RCR3-F1
#
_entry.id   AF-A0A533RCR3-F1
#
_cell.length_a   1.000
_cell.length_b   1.000
_cell.length_c   1.000
_cell.angle_alpha   90.00
_cell.angle_beta   90.00
_cell.angle_gamma   90.00
#
_symmetry.space_group_name_H-M   'P 1'
#
loop_
_entity.id
_entity.type
_entity.pdbx_description
1 polymer ?
#
loop_
_entity_poly.entity_id
_entity_poly.type
_entity_poly.pdbx_seq_one_letter_code
_entity_poly.pdbx_strand_id
1 'polypeptide(L)'
;MTTRIRITRQEIDAYKREILEETVLVTIRDAAAVLQVSESTVRRRIDEGRIPVYGENGRESHGLRILASELRAYVRSIRLTVNDD
;
A
#
# COMPACT_ATOMS: atom_id res chain seq x y z
N MET A 1 19.64 10.75 30.33
CA MET A 1 20.08 9.34 30.40
C MET A 1 19.64 8.64 29.12
N THR A 2 20.57 8.14 28.33
CA THR A 2 20.26 7.49 27.04
C THR A 2 20.27 5.97 27.23
N THR A 3 19.10 5.35 27.23
CA THR A 3 18.96 3.89 27.36
C THR A 3 19.46 3.23 26.08
N ARG A 4 20.53 2.44 26.17
CA ARG A 4 21.01 1.63 25.04
C ARG A 4 20.19 0.33 25.01
N ILE A 5 19.26 0.26 24.07
CA ILE A 5 18.52 -0.97 23.78
C ILE A 5 19.40 -1.84 22.89
N ARG A 6 19.66 -3.09 23.29
CA ARG A 6 20.35 -4.08 22.44
C ARG A 6 19.33 -4.66 21.48
N ILE A 7 19.44 -4.28 20.21
CA ILE A 7 18.65 -4.87 19.12
C ILE A 7 19.49 -6.00 18.51
N THR A 8 18.90 -7.18 18.39
CA THR A 8 19.52 -8.34 17.75
C THR A 8 19.51 -8.20 16.24
N ARG A 9 20.42 -8.93 15.57
CA ARG A 9 20.46 -8.97 14.10
C ARG A 9 19.14 -9.49 13.51
N GLN A 10 18.50 -10.44 14.17
CA GLN A 10 17.21 -10.99 13.76
C GLN A 10 16.09 -9.95 13.82
N GLU A 11 16.04 -9.13 14.87
CA GLU A 11 15.08 -8.02 14.98
C GLU A 11 15.31 -6.97 13.89
N ILE A 12 16.57 -6.66 13.57
CA ILE A 12 16.92 -5.75 12.46
C ILE A 12 16.45 -6.33 11.12
N ASP A 13 16.66 -7.61 10.87
CA ASP A 13 16.30 -8.24 9.61
C ASP A 13 14.78 -8.39 9.45
N ALA A 14 14.05 -8.67 10.54
CA ALA A 14 12.59 -8.64 10.57
C ALA A 14 12.06 -7.24 10.26
N TYR A 15 12.57 -6.22 10.95
CA TYR A 15 12.19 -4.82 10.74
C TYR A 15 12.46 -4.34 9.31
N LYS A 16 13.62 -4.71 8.73
CA LYS A 16 13.93 -4.42 7.33
C LYS A 16 12.94 -5.09 6.38
N ARG A 17 12.54 -6.34 6.64
CA ARG A 17 11.57 -7.05 5.79
C ARG A 17 10.21 -6.35 5.84
N GLU A 18 9.74 -5.97 7.02
CA GLU A 18 8.49 -5.23 7.18
C GLU A 18 8.52 -3.88 6.44
N ILE A 19 9.58 -3.09 6.59
CA ILE A 19 9.74 -1.83 5.86
C ILE A 19 9.79 -2.05 4.35
N LEU A 20 10.56 -3.04 3.89
CA LEU A 20 10.71 -3.32 2.47
C LEU A 20 9.37 -3.73 1.86
N GLU A 21 8.57 -4.54 2.56
CA GLU A 21 7.22 -4.91 2.12
C GLU A 21 6.27 -3.71 2.05
N GLU A 22 6.40 -2.75 2.97
CA GLU A 22 5.57 -1.55 3.00
C GLU A 22 5.94 -0.50 1.96
N THR A 23 7.22 -0.49 1.55
CA THR A 23 7.77 0.48 0.59
C THR A 23 7.74 0.00 -0.86
N VAL A 24 7.28 -1.23 -1.12
CA VAL A 24 7.12 -1.75 -2.48
C VAL A 24 6.04 -0.97 -3.24
N LEU A 25 6.41 -0.51 -4.43
CA LEU A 25 5.49 0.07 -5.40
C LEU A 25 4.85 -1.04 -6.24
N VAL A 26 3.53 -1.15 -6.18
CA VAL A 26 2.75 -2.13 -6.94
C VAL A 26 2.04 -1.49 -8.13
N THR A 27 1.80 -2.25 -9.19
CA THR A 27 1.00 -1.78 -10.33
C THR A 27 -0.49 -1.76 -10.01
N ILE A 28 -1.27 -1.08 -10.86
CA ILE A 28 -2.75 -1.18 -10.82
C ILE A 28 -3.20 -2.64 -10.98
N ARG A 29 -2.54 -3.43 -11.83
CA ARG A 29 -2.86 -4.85 -12.03
C ARG A 29 -2.67 -5.66 -10.75
N ASP A 30 -1.54 -5.46 -10.08
CA ASP A 30 -1.25 -6.15 -8.81
C ASP A 30 -2.26 -5.73 -7.73
N ALA A 31 -2.56 -4.44 -7.64
CA ALA A 31 -3.57 -3.93 -6.72
C ALA A 31 -4.97 -4.52 -7.01
N ALA A 32 -5.34 -4.65 -8.28
CA ALA A 32 -6.59 -5.28 -8.69
C ALA A 32 -6.66 -6.76 -8.28
N ALA A 33 -5.56 -7.49 -8.42
CA ALA A 33 -5.45 -8.87 -7.96
C ALA A 33 -5.58 -8.99 -6.44
N VAL A 34 -4.90 -8.11 -5.68
CA VAL A 34 -4.97 -8.08 -4.20
C VAL A 34 -6.37 -7.74 -3.70
N LEU A 35 -7.03 -6.78 -4.34
CA LEU A 35 -8.38 -6.33 -3.97
C LEU A 35 -9.49 -7.22 -4.54
N GLN A 36 -9.16 -8.18 -5.41
CA GLN A 36 -10.12 -9.01 -6.15
C GLN A 36 -11.19 -8.19 -6.90
N VAL A 37 -10.77 -7.10 -7.55
CA VAL A 37 -11.63 -6.23 -8.38
C VAL A 37 -11.02 -6.01 -9.75
N SER A 38 -11.74 -5.36 -10.66
CA SER A 38 -11.19 -4.97 -11.96
C SER A 38 -10.20 -3.80 -11.85
N GLU A 39 -9.24 -3.71 -12.78
CA GLU A 39 -8.36 -2.54 -12.88
C GLU A 39 -9.13 -1.22 -13.00
N SER A 40 -10.28 -1.23 -13.69
CA SER A 40 -11.17 -0.06 -13.81
C SER A 40 -11.73 0.38 -12.47
N THR A 41 -12.09 -0.57 -11.59
CA THR A 41 -12.52 -0.26 -10.22
C THR A 41 -11.38 0.38 -9.43
N VAL A 42 -10.15 -0.15 -9.55
CA VAL A 42 -8.98 0.44 -8.88
C VAL A 42 -8.74 1.87 -9.36
N ARG A 43 -8.75 2.11 -10.69
CA ARG A 43 -8.62 3.45 -11.28
C ARG A 43 -9.69 4.41 -10.74
N ARG A 44 -10.95 3.98 -10.72
CA ARG A 44 -12.04 4.78 -10.14
C ARG A 44 -11.78 5.15 -8.68
N ARG A 45 -11.27 4.22 -7.86
CA ARG A 45 -10.94 4.50 -6.44
C ARG A 45 -9.78 5.47 -6.28
N ILE A 46 -8.82 5.45 -7.20
CA ILE A 46 -7.74 6.43 -7.29
C ILE A 46 -8.32 7.80 -7.67
N ASP A 47 -9.16 7.87 -8.70
CA ASP A 47 -9.80 9.10 -9.18
C ASP A 47 -10.70 9.73 -8.10
N GLU A 48 -11.35 8.90 -7.28
CA GLU A 48 -12.13 9.31 -6.10
C GLU A 48 -11.26 9.76 -4.91
N GLY A 49 -9.93 9.70 -5.03
CA GLY A 49 -8.99 10.06 -3.96
C GLY A 49 -8.93 9.06 -2.80
N ARG A 50 -9.48 7.85 -2.96
CA ARG A 50 -9.51 6.82 -1.91
C ARG A 50 -8.23 5.98 -1.84
N ILE A 51 -7.46 5.91 -2.92
CA ILE A 51 -6.17 5.19 -2.99
C ILE A 51 -5.10 6.18 -3.46
N PRO A 52 -4.09 6.49 -2.64
CA PRO A 52 -2.95 7.30 -3.04
C PRO A 52 -2.12 6.62 -4.14
N VAL A 53 -1.62 7.42 -5.09
CA VAL A 53 -0.75 6.96 -6.18
C VAL A 53 0.48 7.83 -6.33
N TYR A 54 1.53 7.22 -6.83
CA TYR A 54 2.83 7.80 -7.13
C TYR A 54 3.15 7.54 -8.61
N GLY A 55 3.66 8.54 -9.32
CA GLY A 55 4.03 8.40 -10.73
C GLY A 55 4.20 9.76 -11.40
N GLU A 56 5.01 9.79 -12.47
CA GLU A 56 5.22 11.02 -13.23
C GLU A 56 3.95 11.43 -13.98
N ASN A 57 3.65 12.73 -13.89
CA ASN A 57 2.52 13.39 -14.51
C ASN A 57 2.44 13.07 -16.02
N GLY A 58 1.49 12.24 -16.39
CA GLY A 58 1.14 11.98 -17.77
C GLY A 58 -0.14 11.17 -17.79
N ARG A 59 -1.10 11.55 -18.63
CA ARG A 59 -2.47 11.00 -18.74
C ARG A 59 -2.53 9.51 -19.12
N GLU A 60 -1.41 8.79 -19.10
CA GLU A 60 -1.27 7.40 -19.47
C GLU A 60 -1.09 6.55 -18.21
N SER A 61 -2.08 5.72 -17.92
CA SER A 61 -2.19 4.87 -16.73
C SER A 61 -1.06 3.84 -16.55
N HIS A 62 -0.06 3.81 -17.44
CA HIS A 62 1.06 2.88 -17.43
C HIS A 62 2.13 3.23 -16.39
N GLY A 63 2.17 4.49 -15.90
CA GLY A 63 3.15 4.96 -14.92
C GLY A 63 2.67 4.97 -13.47
N LEU A 64 1.39 4.77 -13.19
CA LEU A 64 0.83 4.88 -11.85
C LEU A 64 1.24 3.68 -10.98
N ARG A 65 1.80 3.99 -9.81
CA ARG A 65 2.22 3.05 -8.80
C ARG A 65 1.51 3.33 -7.49
N ILE A 66 1.19 2.27 -6.76
CA ILE A 66 0.57 2.36 -5.43
C ILE A 66 1.59 1.85 -4.43
N LEU A 67 1.78 2.52 -3.30
CA LEU A 67 2.56 1.95 -2.21
C LEU A 67 1.79 0.79 -1.58
N ALA A 68 2.47 -0.33 -1.34
CA ALA A 68 1.85 -1.50 -0.71
C ALA A 68 1.26 -1.17 0.67
N SER A 69 1.90 -0.28 1.45
CA SER A 69 1.38 0.21 2.73
C SER A 69 0.03 0.93 2.59
N GLU A 70 -0.10 1.82 1.60
CA GLU A 70 -1.34 2.56 1.31
C GLU A 70 -2.46 1.63 0.85
N LEU A 71 -2.13 0.64 0.01
CA LEU A 71 -3.09 -0.38 -0.41
C LEU A 71 -3.58 -1.20 0.80
N ARG A 72 -2.67 -1.58 1.73
CA ARG A 72 -3.03 -2.25 2.99
C ARG A 72 -3.92 -1.36 3.87
N ALA A 73 -3.62 -0.06 3.97
CA ALA A 73 -4.42 0.90 4.73
C ALA A 73 -5.85 1.01 4.17
N TYR A 74 -6.00 1.08 2.86
CA TYR A 74 -7.29 1.08 2.18
C TYR A 74 -8.10 -0.20 2.44
N VAL A 75 -7.47 -1.37 2.41
CA VAL A 75 -8.14 -2.65 2.75
C VAL A 75 -8.66 -2.61 4.20
N ARG A 76 -7.86 -2.10 5.14
CA ARG A 76 -8.28 -1.95 6.53
C ARG A 76 -9.46 -1.00 6.68
N SER A 77 -9.47 0.14 5.96
CA SER A 77 -10.59 1.08 6.04
C SER A 77 -11.90 0.48 5.53
N ILE A 78 -11.87 -0.31 4.45
CA ILE A 78 -13.08 -1.01 3.95
C ILE A 78 -13.62 -1.97 5.01
N ARG A 79 -12.75 -2.77 5.64
CA ARG A 79 -13.17 -3.76 6.66
C ARG A 79 -13.79 -3.10 7.89
N LEU A 80 -13.30 -1.93 8.29
CA LEU A 80 -13.89 -1.17 9.39
C LEU A 80 -15.30 -0.68 9.03
N THR A 81 -15.49 -0.12 7.83
CA THR A 81 -16.81 0.33 7.38
C THR A 81 -17.86 -0.79 7.32
N VAL A 82 -17.46 -2.01 6.96
CA VAL A 82 -18.40 -3.16 6.88
C VAL A 82 -18.83 -3.67 8.26
N ASN A 83 -18.06 -3.41 9.32
CA ASN A 83 -18.35 -3.90 10.67
C ASN A 83 -19.16 -2.90 11.51
N ASP A 84 -19.38 -1.67 11.01
CA ASP A 84 -20.15 -0.62 11.69
C ASP A 84 -21.61 -0.53 11.19
N ASP A 85 -22.04 -1.43 10.29
CA ASP A 85 -23.42 -1.61 9.80
C ASP A 85 -24.06 -2.90 10.37
#